data_AF-I2CR44-F1
#
_entry.id   AF-I2CR44-F1
#
_cell.length_a   1.000
_cell.length_b   1.000
_cell.length_c   1.000
_cell.angle_alpha   90.00
_cell.angle_beta   90.00
_cell.angle_gamma   90.00
#
_symmetry.space_group_name_H-M   'P 1'
#
loop_
_entity.id
_entity.type
_entity.pdbx_description
1 polymer ?
#
loop_
_entity_poly.entity_id
_entity_poly.type
_entity_poly.pdbx_seq_one_letter_code
_entity_poly.pdbx_strand_id
1 'polypeptide(L)'
;MAPAPRVSSRSALRMGLEGQVGYDVETGGKPWDPLGFAGISERNNLGINPHIKWLQESEIKHGRTAMLAFLGVIVPGSLGVYVPTYPQEPDFTQAFYKALQNNPLGMAQIALAIAIIEGHYYAGDFWTGGGDREVGAFGFDPLGFSKGKSEAALKSMRLKELKNGRLAMIAMAAFASEKLIPGSVPLLHSAFPTLPI
;
A
#
# COMPACT_ATOMS: atom_id res chain seq x y z
N MET A 1 44.17 -9.69 19.52
CA MET A 1 43.03 -9.66 18.59
C MET A 1 41.86 -9.04 19.35
N ALA A 2 41.58 -7.76 19.11
CA ALA A 2 40.54 -7.05 19.87
C ALA A 2 39.14 -7.56 19.47
N PRO A 3 38.20 -7.77 20.41
CA PRO A 3 36.84 -8.17 20.07
C PRO A 3 36.17 -7.03 19.29
N ALA A 4 35.45 -7.39 18.22
CA ALA A 4 34.70 -6.44 17.39
C ALA A 4 33.71 -5.64 18.27
N PRO A 5 33.53 -4.34 18.01
CA PRO A 5 32.64 -3.50 18.81
C PRO A 5 31.20 -4.04 18.73
N ARG A 6 30.57 -4.26 19.90
CA ARG A 6 29.14 -4.61 19.98
C ARG A 6 28.31 -3.42 19.51
N VAL A 7 27.80 -3.50 18.29
CA VAL A 7 26.83 -2.55 17.76
C VAL A 7 25.53 -2.66 18.56
N SER A 8 25.04 -1.54 19.09
CA SER A 8 23.73 -1.47 19.77
C SER A 8 22.61 -1.93 18.83
N SER A 9 21.60 -2.68 19.32
CA SER A 9 20.47 -3.16 18.49
C SER A 9 19.78 -2.05 17.72
N ARG A 10 19.61 -0.86 18.32
CA ARG A 10 19.08 0.34 17.64
C ARG A 10 19.94 0.81 16.46
N SER A 11 21.26 0.63 16.53
CA SER A 11 22.19 0.98 15.45
C SER A 11 22.16 -0.05 14.32
N ALA A 12 21.92 -1.34 14.62
CA ALA A 12 21.74 -2.38 13.62
C ALA A 12 20.41 -2.23 12.87
N LEU A 13 19.33 -1.91 13.60
CA LEU A 13 18.01 -1.59 13.04
C LEU A 13 18.04 -0.36 12.13
N ARG A 14 18.73 0.70 12.56
CA ARG A 14 18.93 1.91 11.74
C ARG A 14 19.73 1.62 10.47
N MET A 15 20.81 0.86 10.55
CA MET A 15 21.54 0.42 9.34
C MET A 15 20.69 -0.46 8.43
N GLY A 16 19.86 -1.34 8.99
CA GLY A 16 18.90 -2.16 8.24
C GLY A 16 17.82 -1.32 7.53
N LEU A 17 17.40 -0.21 8.14
CA LEU A 17 16.47 0.76 7.57
C LEU A 17 17.12 1.65 6.50
N GLU A 18 18.38 2.03 6.67
CA GLU A 18 19.15 2.86 5.72
C GLU A 18 19.49 2.10 4.42
N GLY A 19 19.50 0.78 4.42
CA GLY A 19 19.65 -0.02 3.19
C GLY A 19 18.36 -0.20 2.39
N GLN A 20 17.21 0.21 2.92
CA GLN A 20 15.89 -0.08 2.36
C GLN A 20 15.30 1.09 1.58
N VAL A 21 14.58 0.79 0.50
CA VAL A 21 13.85 1.79 -0.28
C VAL A 21 12.67 2.29 0.55
N GLY A 22 12.63 3.59 0.85
CA GLY A 22 11.44 4.18 1.48
C GLY A 22 11.62 5.46 2.29
N TYR A 23 12.85 5.92 2.46
CA TYR A 23 13.17 7.25 2.98
C TYR A 23 13.86 8.07 1.88
N ASP A 24 13.58 9.37 1.82
CA ASP A 24 14.12 10.27 0.81
C ASP A 24 14.17 11.71 1.38
N VAL A 25 14.37 12.71 0.55
CA VAL A 25 14.50 14.12 0.93
C VAL A 25 13.36 14.65 1.81
N GLU A 26 12.15 14.12 1.66
CA GLU A 26 10.97 14.54 2.44
C GLU A 26 11.08 14.20 3.93
N THR A 27 11.88 13.18 4.29
CA THR A 27 12.12 12.79 5.68
C THR A 27 13.49 13.24 6.18
N GLY A 28 14.14 14.17 5.46
CA GLY A 28 15.50 14.65 5.77
C GLY A 28 16.59 13.61 5.51
N GLY A 29 16.37 12.69 4.56
CA GLY A 29 17.32 11.64 4.21
C GLY A 29 17.52 10.59 5.31
N LYS A 30 16.60 10.51 6.28
CA LYS A 30 16.63 9.54 7.38
C LYS A 30 15.34 8.74 7.42
N PRO A 31 15.39 7.47 7.89
CA PRO A 31 14.18 6.71 8.18
C PRO A 31 13.28 7.43 9.18
N TRP A 32 12.04 7.69 8.79
CA TRP A 32 11.03 8.32 9.65
C TRP A 32 10.28 7.24 10.43
N ASP A 33 10.66 7.03 11.69
CA ASP A 33 9.98 6.14 12.62
C ASP A 33 9.96 6.77 14.03
N PRO A 34 9.07 7.75 14.29
CA PRO A 34 9.00 8.41 15.60
C PRO A 34 8.45 7.48 16.70
N LEU A 35 7.65 6.47 16.35
CA LEU A 35 7.00 5.57 17.30
C LEU A 35 7.80 4.28 17.56
N GLY A 36 8.84 4.02 16.77
CA GLY A 36 9.73 2.87 16.93
C GLY A 36 9.07 1.55 16.49
N PHE A 37 8.13 1.59 15.55
CA PHE A 37 7.40 0.41 15.09
C PHE A 37 8.27 -0.54 14.28
N ALA A 38 9.30 -0.04 13.60
CA ALA A 38 10.24 -0.90 12.88
C ALA A 38 11.01 -1.85 13.82
N GLY A 39 11.20 -1.45 15.08
CA GLY A 39 11.90 -2.24 16.10
C GLY A 39 11.00 -3.11 16.98
N ILE A 40 9.71 -3.24 16.66
CA ILE A 40 8.78 -4.05 17.45
C ILE A 40 9.14 -5.54 17.38
N SER A 41 9.65 -6.03 16.24
CA SER A 41 10.11 -7.43 16.12
C SER A 41 11.25 -7.77 17.07
N GLU A 42 12.15 -6.82 17.34
CA GLU A 42 13.29 -7.02 18.24
C GLU A 42 12.94 -6.86 19.73
N ARG A 43 11.79 -6.24 20.05
CA ARG A 43 11.38 -6.00 21.44
C ARG A 43 10.86 -7.25 22.15
N ASN A 44 10.19 -8.17 21.43
CA ASN A 44 9.67 -9.41 22.00
C ASN A 44 10.02 -10.60 21.11
N ASN A 45 10.99 -11.41 21.54
CA ASN A 45 11.49 -12.60 20.82
C ASN A 45 10.51 -13.80 20.83
N LEU A 46 9.20 -13.53 20.87
CA LEU A 46 8.11 -14.51 20.99
C LEU A 46 7.49 -14.88 19.63
N GLY A 47 7.98 -14.32 18.52
CA GLY A 47 7.41 -14.55 17.18
C GLY A 47 6.00 -13.95 16.99
N ILE A 48 5.49 -13.19 17.95
CA ILE A 48 4.18 -12.50 17.91
C ILE A 48 4.25 -11.23 17.06
N ASN A 49 5.45 -10.66 16.91
CA ASN A 49 5.63 -9.36 16.29
C ASN A 49 6.11 -9.50 14.85
N PRO A 50 5.56 -8.73 13.89
CA PRO A 50 5.93 -8.81 12.49
C PRO A 50 7.35 -8.27 12.27
N HIS A 51 8.15 -9.00 11.50
CA HIS A 51 9.45 -8.53 11.03
C HIS A 51 9.31 -7.36 10.04
N ILE A 52 10.37 -6.57 9.87
CA ILE A 52 10.38 -5.39 8.98
C ILE A 52 9.98 -5.71 7.53
N LYS A 53 10.39 -6.88 7.01
CA LYS A 53 9.99 -7.36 5.67
C LYS A 53 8.46 -7.43 5.51
N TRP A 54 7.76 -7.89 6.55
CA TRP A 54 6.30 -7.95 6.56
C TRP A 54 5.67 -6.56 6.57
N LEU A 55 6.21 -5.63 7.36
CA LEU A 55 5.73 -4.24 7.43
C LEU A 55 5.88 -3.54 6.09
N GLN A 56 7.00 -3.73 5.40
CA GLN A 56 7.23 -3.18 4.07
C GLN A 56 6.30 -3.79 3.02
N GLU A 57 6.08 -5.11 3.04
CA GLU A 57 5.12 -5.73 2.12
C GLU A 57 3.70 -5.24 2.40
N SER A 58 3.34 -5.07 3.68
CA SER A 58 2.04 -4.52 4.08
C SER A 58 1.87 -3.12 3.53
N GLU A 59 2.88 -2.25 3.64
CA GLU A 59 2.84 -0.90 3.07
C GLU A 59 2.61 -0.92 1.56
N ILE A 60 3.32 -1.78 0.82
CA ILE A 60 3.17 -1.90 -0.63
C ILE A 60 1.78 -2.43 -1.01
N LYS A 61 1.26 -3.44 -0.32
CA LYS A 61 -0.08 -4.00 -0.58
C LYS A 61 -1.17 -2.96 -0.33
N HIS A 62 -1.13 -2.26 0.81
CA HIS A 62 -2.08 -1.19 1.11
C HIS A 62 -1.96 -0.03 0.11
N GLY A 63 -0.74 0.35 -0.26
CA GLY A 63 -0.50 1.38 -1.29
C GLY A 63 -1.09 1.00 -2.65
N ARG A 64 -0.90 -0.24 -3.12
CA ARG A 64 -1.47 -0.73 -4.39
C ARG A 64 -2.99 -0.74 -4.37
N THR A 65 -3.59 -1.28 -3.30
CA THR A 65 -5.04 -1.28 -3.14
C THR A 65 -5.61 0.14 -3.05
N ALA A 66 -4.95 1.05 -2.35
CA ALA A 66 -5.36 2.45 -2.27
C ALA A 66 -5.27 3.18 -3.61
N MET A 67 -4.24 2.91 -4.42
CA MET A 67 -4.12 3.47 -5.78
C MET A 67 -5.28 3.00 -6.68
N LEU A 68 -5.65 1.71 -6.61
CA LEU A 68 -6.79 1.17 -7.35
C LEU A 68 -8.12 1.75 -6.84
N ALA A 69 -8.29 1.85 -5.52
CA ALA A 69 -9.48 2.41 -4.90
C ALA A 69 -9.66 3.89 -5.28
N PHE A 70 -8.59 4.69 -5.26
CA PHE A 70 -8.63 6.09 -5.66
C PHE A 70 -9.14 6.26 -7.09
N LEU A 71 -8.62 5.47 -8.03
CA LEU A 71 -9.10 5.48 -9.42
C LEU A 71 -10.58 5.05 -9.49
N GLY A 72 -10.97 4.03 -8.73
CA GLY A 72 -12.34 3.52 -8.65
C GLY A 72 -13.36 4.50 -8.07
N VAL A 73 -12.94 5.47 -7.25
CA VAL A 73 -13.79 6.56 -6.76
C VAL A 73 -13.89 7.68 -7.81
N ILE A 74 -12.76 8.08 -8.39
CA ILE A 74 -12.69 9.23 -9.31
C ILE A 74 -13.35 8.94 -10.66
N VAL A 75 -13.19 7.74 -11.23
CA VAL A 75 -13.71 7.43 -12.57
C VAL A 75 -15.25 7.46 -12.63
N PRO A 76 -15.99 6.81 -11.72
CA PRO A 76 -17.45 6.93 -11.67
C PRO A 76 -17.89 8.29 -11.13
N GLY A 77 -17.28 8.76 -10.03
CA GLY A 77 -17.73 9.94 -9.29
C GLY A 77 -17.43 11.28 -9.97
N SER A 78 -16.27 11.42 -10.63
CA SER A 78 -15.85 12.67 -11.26
C SER A 78 -15.95 12.65 -12.80
N LEU A 79 -15.63 11.52 -13.44
CA LEU A 79 -15.61 11.43 -14.91
C LEU A 79 -16.92 10.91 -15.49
N GLY A 80 -17.81 10.34 -14.65
CA GLY A 80 -19.08 9.79 -15.08
C GLY A 80 -18.93 8.61 -16.05
N VAL A 81 -17.79 7.92 -16.02
CA VAL A 81 -17.53 6.76 -16.88
C VAL A 81 -17.93 5.49 -16.13
N TYR A 82 -18.93 4.81 -16.65
CA TYR A 82 -19.45 3.56 -16.09
C TYR A 82 -19.28 2.43 -17.08
N VAL A 83 -19.10 1.22 -16.56
CA VAL A 83 -19.21 0.01 -17.39
C VAL A 83 -20.67 -0.12 -17.80
N PRO A 84 -21.00 -0.15 -19.11
CA PRO A 84 -22.39 -0.12 -19.59
C PRO A 84 -23.31 -1.21 -19.02
N THR A 85 -22.73 -2.32 -18.56
CA THR A 85 -23.44 -3.49 -18.02
C THR A 85 -23.74 -3.40 -16.51
N TYR A 86 -23.17 -2.43 -15.79
CA TYR A 86 -23.28 -2.33 -14.33
C TYR A 86 -24.15 -1.16 -13.87
N PRO A 87 -24.72 -1.23 -12.65
CA PRO A 87 -25.47 -0.14 -12.06
C PRO A 87 -24.62 1.13 -11.98
N GLN A 88 -25.16 2.24 -12.46
CA GLN A 88 -24.50 3.54 -12.37
C GLN A 88 -24.76 4.11 -10.98
N GLU A 89 -23.77 3.98 -10.10
CA GLU A 89 -23.79 4.62 -8.79
C GLU A 89 -22.56 5.52 -8.65
N PRO A 90 -22.74 6.83 -8.45
CA PRO A 90 -21.61 7.73 -8.33
C PRO A 90 -21.04 7.73 -6.90
N ASP A 91 -21.84 7.38 -5.88
CA ASP A 91 -21.38 7.25 -4.49
C ASP A 91 -20.65 5.91 -4.27
N PHE A 92 -19.35 6.00 -4.00
CA PHE A 92 -18.49 4.82 -3.80
C PHE A 92 -18.89 3.97 -2.59
N THR A 93 -19.56 4.55 -1.58
CA THR A 93 -19.99 3.82 -0.37
C THR A 93 -21.18 2.91 -0.66
N GLN A 94 -22.07 3.32 -1.56
CA GLN A 94 -23.25 2.55 -1.94
C GLN A 94 -23.00 1.67 -3.16
N ALA A 95 -22.03 2.02 -4.01
CA ALA A 95 -21.68 1.29 -5.22
C ALA A 95 -21.39 -0.19 -4.94
N PHE A 96 -20.71 -0.51 -3.84
CA PHE A 96 -20.43 -1.90 -3.46
C PHE A 96 -21.72 -2.69 -3.17
N TYR A 97 -22.61 -2.14 -2.35
CA TYR A 97 -23.87 -2.80 -1.99
C TYR A 97 -24.78 -2.98 -3.21
N LYS A 98 -24.87 -1.96 -4.07
CA LYS A 98 -25.64 -2.03 -5.32
C LYS A 98 -25.02 -3.04 -6.30
N ALA A 99 -23.70 -3.14 -6.39
CA ALA A 99 -23.05 -4.17 -7.21
C ALA A 99 -23.36 -5.58 -6.69
N LEU A 100 -23.33 -5.78 -5.37
CA LEU A 100 -23.63 -7.07 -4.74
C LEU A 100 -25.09 -7.50 -4.94
N GLN A 101 -26.05 -6.58 -4.84
CA GLN A 101 -27.47 -6.87 -5.03
C GLN A 101 -27.82 -7.20 -6.48
N ASN A 102 -27.21 -6.49 -7.44
CA ASN A 102 -27.53 -6.67 -8.86
C ASN A 102 -26.82 -7.89 -9.47
N ASN A 103 -25.58 -8.18 -9.07
CA ASN A 103 -24.84 -9.33 -9.58
C ASN A 103 -23.95 -9.97 -8.50
N PRO A 104 -24.54 -10.76 -7.58
CA PRO A 104 -23.78 -11.41 -6.52
C PRO A 104 -22.75 -12.42 -7.06
N LEU A 105 -23.03 -13.06 -8.21
CA LEU A 105 -22.09 -14.00 -8.83
C LEU A 105 -20.85 -13.29 -9.40
N GLY A 106 -21.01 -12.14 -10.05
CA GLY A 106 -19.89 -11.33 -10.53
C GLY A 106 -18.98 -10.87 -9.38
N MET A 107 -19.58 -10.42 -8.27
CA MET A 107 -18.83 -10.04 -7.07
C MET A 107 -18.12 -11.23 -6.43
N ALA A 108 -18.75 -12.40 -6.40
CA ALA A 108 -18.12 -13.63 -5.91
C ALA A 108 -16.94 -14.07 -6.80
N GLN A 109 -17.03 -13.92 -8.12
CA GLN A 109 -15.93 -14.19 -9.05
C GLN A 109 -14.74 -13.25 -8.81
N ILE A 110 -15.00 -11.96 -8.58
CA ILE A 110 -13.94 -10.99 -8.24
C ILE A 110 -13.28 -11.36 -6.91
N ALA A 111 -14.08 -11.65 -5.87
CA ALA A 111 -13.56 -12.06 -4.56
C ALA A 111 -12.72 -13.35 -4.65
N LEU A 112 -13.16 -14.34 -5.44
CA LEU A 112 -12.42 -15.56 -5.69
C LEU A 112 -11.11 -15.30 -6.45
N ALA A 113 -11.13 -14.44 -7.47
CA ALA A 113 -9.93 -14.07 -8.21
C ALA A 113 -8.90 -13.39 -7.30
N ILE A 114 -9.34 -12.46 -6.45
CA ILE A 114 -8.49 -11.81 -5.43
C ILE A 114 -7.92 -12.88 -4.50
N ALA A 115 -8.75 -13.80 -3.99
CA ALA A 115 -8.30 -14.85 -3.07
C ALA A 115 -7.25 -15.78 -3.71
N ILE A 116 -7.41 -16.14 -4.99
CA ILE A 116 -6.43 -16.96 -5.73
C ILE A 116 -5.12 -16.19 -5.90
N ILE A 117 -5.18 -14.91 -6.31
CA ILE A 117 -4.00 -14.07 -6.50
C ILE A 117 -3.25 -13.90 -5.17
N GLU A 118 -3.96 -13.53 -4.10
CA GLU A 118 -3.36 -13.36 -2.78
C GLU A 118 -2.79 -14.66 -2.22
N GLY A 119 -3.47 -15.78 -2.43
CA GLY A 119 -2.99 -17.11 -2.04
C GLY A 119 -1.74 -17.54 -2.81
N HIS A 120 -1.67 -17.26 -4.11
CA HIS A 120 -0.50 -17.58 -4.93
C HIS A 120 0.72 -16.75 -4.54
N TYR A 121 0.51 -15.49 -4.17
CA TYR A 121 1.57 -14.57 -3.73
C TYR A 121 1.69 -14.47 -2.21
N TYR A 122 1.29 -15.53 -1.50
CA TYR A 122 1.32 -15.56 -0.04
C TYR A 122 2.75 -15.33 0.48
N ALA A 123 2.86 -14.45 1.47
CA ALA A 123 4.14 -13.96 1.98
C ALA A 123 4.85 -14.94 2.93
N GLY A 124 4.28 -16.13 3.17
CA GLY A 124 4.91 -17.27 3.84
C GLY A 124 5.62 -16.87 5.13
N ASP A 125 6.94 -16.83 5.06
CA ASP A 125 7.84 -16.62 6.19
C ASP A 125 8.23 -15.16 6.44
N PHE A 126 7.63 -14.19 5.73
CA PHE A 126 7.98 -12.77 5.92
C PHE A 126 7.66 -12.27 7.32
N TRP A 127 6.68 -12.89 7.99
CA TRP A 127 6.32 -12.61 9.38
C TRP A 127 7.51 -12.80 10.33
N THR A 128 8.29 -13.88 10.15
CA THR A 128 9.46 -14.22 10.96
C THR A 128 10.77 -13.69 10.36
N GLY A 129 10.71 -12.98 9.24
CA GLY A 129 11.87 -12.46 8.50
C GLY A 129 12.49 -13.45 7.50
N GLY A 130 11.92 -14.65 7.39
CA GLY A 130 12.24 -15.62 6.36
C GLY A 130 11.76 -15.21 4.97
N GLY A 131 12.01 -16.07 3.98
CA GLY A 131 11.69 -15.84 2.58
C GLY A 131 12.79 -15.12 1.80
N ASP A 132 13.16 -15.71 0.67
CA ASP A 132 14.20 -15.22 -0.27
C ASP A 132 13.66 -14.25 -1.32
N ARG A 133 12.35 -14.01 -1.33
CA ARG A 133 11.69 -13.11 -2.28
C ARG A 133 11.94 -11.65 -1.89
N GLU A 134 12.26 -10.81 -2.87
CA GLU A 134 12.32 -9.36 -2.66
C GLU A 134 10.92 -8.81 -2.31
N VAL A 135 10.88 -7.87 -1.36
CA VAL A 135 9.62 -7.25 -0.93
C VAL A 135 8.95 -6.53 -2.10
N GLY A 136 7.66 -6.81 -2.32
CA GLY A 136 6.86 -6.22 -3.39
C GLY A 136 7.08 -6.82 -4.79
N ALA A 137 8.02 -7.76 -4.94
CA ALA A 137 8.26 -8.48 -6.19
C ALA A 137 7.30 -9.67 -6.33
N PHE A 138 6.20 -9.48 -7.05
CA PHE A 138 5.24 -10.56 -7.40
C PHE A 138 5.52 -11.20 -8.77
N GLY A 139 6.59 -10.79 -9.47
CA GLY A 139 6.88 -11.28 -10.83
C GLY A 139 5.87 -10.84 -11.89
N PHE A 140 4.94 -9.94 -11.55
CA PHE A 140 3.92 -9.40 -12.45
C PHE A 140 4.51 -8.26 -13.30
N ASP A 141 5.17 -8.63 -14.41
CA ASP A 141 5.68 -7.67 -15.41
C ASP A 141 5.28 -8.12 -16.83
N PRO A 142 3.99 -7.95 -17.21
CA PRO A 142 3.50 -8.38 -18.52
C PRO A 142 4.11 -7.57 -19.67
N LEU A 143 4.57 -6.34 -19.41
CA LEU A 143 5.12 -5.43 -20.41
C LEU A 143 6.66 -5.42 -20.45
N GLY A 144 7.31 -6.18 -19.57
CA GLY A 144 8.77 -6.33 -19.54
C GLY A 144 9.53 -5.06 -19.14
N PHE A 145 8.90 -4.10 -18.48
CA PHE A 145 9.52 -2.81 -18.13
C PHE A 145 10.68 -2.94 -17.12
N SER A 146 10.82 -4.10 -16.49
CA SER A 146 11.89 -4.43 -15.56
C SER A 146 13.11 -5.05 -16.26
N LYS A 147 12.92 -5.61 -17.46
CA LYS A 147 13.99 -6.28 -18.21
C LYS A 147 14.95 -5.24 -18.81
N GLY A 148 16.23 -5.33 -18.47
CA GLY A 148 17.30 -4.48 -19.01
C GLY A 148 17.53 -3.16 -18.29
N LYS A 149 16.88 -2.91 -17.14
CA LYS A 149 17.13 -1.70 -16.33
C LYS A 149 18.16 -1.96 -15.24
N SER A 150 18.95 -0.93 -14.93
CA SER A 150 19.93 -0.98 -13.83
C SER A 150 19.24 -1.07 -12.46
N GLU A 151 19.94 -1.62 -11.46
CA GLU A 151 19.44 -1.76 -10.09
C GLU A 151 19.03 -0.39 -9.50
N ALA A 152 19.78 0.67 -9.82
CA ALA A 152 19.45 2.04 -9.42
C ALA A 152 18.14 2.54 -10.05
N ALA A 153 17.91 2.25 -11.34
CA ALA A 153 16.66 2.61 -12.02
C ALA A 153 15.46 1.87 -11.40
N LEU A 154 15.61 0.58 -11.09
CA LEU A 154 14.58 -0.21 -10.40
C LEU A 154 14.26 0.35 -9.01
N LYS A 155 15.29 0.69 -8.21
CA LYS A 155 15.10 1.34 -6.90
C LYS A 155 14.34 2.67 -7.03
N SER A 156 14.65 3.48 -8.05
CA SER A 156 13.94 4.74 -8.29
C SER A 156 12.45 4.53 -8.62
N MET A 157 12.11 3.49 -9.39
CA MET A 157 10.72 3.19 -9.73
C MET A 157 9.94 2.64 -8.54
N ARG A 158 10.57 1.79 -7.72
CA ARG A 158 10.00 1.32 -6.45
C ARG A 158 9.72 2.50 -5.50
N LEU A 159 10.64 3.47 -5.43
CA LEU A 159 10.43 4.67 -4.62
C LEU A 159 9.25 5.52 -5.14
N LYS A 160 9.12 5.68 -6.46
CA LYS A 160 7.96 6.35 -7.07
C LYS A 160 6.65 5.64 -6.75
N GLU A 161 6.63 4.32 -6.87
CA GLU A 161 5.46 3.50 -6.50
C GLU A 161 5.09 3.70 -5.03
N LEU A 162 6.08 3.66 -4.13
CA LEU A 162 5.86 3.84 -2.70
C LEU A 162 5.30 5.23 -2.38
N LYS A 163 5.87 6.29 -2.98
CA LYS A 163 5.39 7.67 -2.79
C LYS A 163 3.97 7.86 -3.29
N ASN A 164 3.66 7.33 -4.47
CA ASN A 164 2.30 7.36 -5.01
C ASN A 164 1.31 6.53 -4.16
N GLY A 165 1.75 5.37 -3.66
CA GLY A 165 0.97 4.55 -2.75
C GLY A 165 0.65 5.26 -1.42
N ARG A 166 1.65 5.91 -0.80
CA ARG A 166 1.46 6.73 0.41
C ARG A 166 0.48 7.88 0.18
N LEU A 167 0.64 8.58 -0.95
CA LEU A 167 -0.28 9.66 -1.33
C LEU A 167 -1.72 9.14 -1.52
N ALA A 168 -1.88 8.00 -2.19
CA ALA A 168 -3.18 7.38 -2.40
C ALA A 168 -3.83 6.93 -1.08
N MET A 169 -3.06 6.37 -0.13
CA MET A 169 -3.58 6.01 1.19
C MET A 169 -4.11 7.24 1.95
N ILE A 170 -3.38 8.36 1.91
CA ILE A 170 -3.83 9.62 2.51
C ILE A 170 -5.09 10.15 1.81
N ALA A 171 -5.14 10.09 0.47
CA ALA A 171 -6.29 10.54 -0.30
C ALA A 171 -7.56 9.73 0.04
N MET A 172 -7.46 8.41 0.13
CA MET A 172 -8.59 7.55 0.52
C MET A 172 -9.05 7.81 1.96
N ALA A 173 -8.12 8.05 2.89
CA ALA A 173 -8.45 8.44 4.26
C ALA A 173 -9.17 9.81 4.31
N ALA A 174 -8.75 10.77 3.48
CA ALA A 174 -9.40 12.07 3.34
C ALA A 174 -10.83 11.94 2.79
N PHE A 175 -11.03 11.11 1.74
CA PHE A 175 -12.36 10.82 1.20
C PHE A 175 -13.30 10.18 2.22
N ALA A 176 -12.82 9.18 2.96
CA ALA A 176 -13.60 8.55 4.02
C ALA A 176 -13.94 9.54 5.15
N SER A 177 -13.00 10.42 5.51
CA SER A 177 -13.21 11.43 6.57
C SER A 177 -14.25 12.48 6.16
N GLU A 178 -14.19 12.99 4.93
CA GLU A 178 -15.16 13.98 4.42
C GLU A 178 -16.57 13.39 4.35
N LYS A 179 -16.70 12.12 3.96
CA LYS A 179 -18.01 11.43 3.92
C LYS A 179 -18.61 11.23 5.31
N LEU A 180 -17.79 10.85 6.30
CA LEU A 180 -18.27 10.60 7.66
C LEU A 180 -18.49 11.90 8.45
N ILE A 181 -17.66 12.92 8.21
CA ILE A 181 -17.67 14.21 8.87
C ILE A 181 -17.58 15.30 7.79
N PRO A 182 -18.73 15.83 7.33
CA PRO A 182 -18.76 16.88 6.32
C PRO A 182 -17.93 18.10 6.73
N GLY A 183 -17.06 18.58 5.84
CA GLY A 183 -16.16 19.71 6.09
C GLY A 183 -14.89 19.37 6.87
N SER A 184 -14.61 18.08 7.16
CA SER A 184 -13.36 17.67 7.80
C SER A 184 -12.13 17.89 6.91
N VAL A 185 -12.32 17.90 5.59
CA VAL A 185 -11.29 18.24 4.60
C VAL A 185 -11.76 19.46 3.81
N PRO A 186 -11.43 20.69 4.26
CA PRO A 186 -11.94 21.93 3.68
C PRO A 186 -11.71 22.07 2.17
N LEU A 187 -10.60 21.52 1.67
CA LEU A 187 -10.28 21.52 0.24
C LEU A 187 -11.28 20.71 -0.57
N LEU A 188 -11.71 19.54 -0.09
CA LEU A 188 -12.65 18.69 -0.82
C LEU A 188 -14.05 19.28 -0.79
N HIS A 189 -14.46 19.80 0.36
CA HIS A 189 -15.74 20.48 0.54
C HIS A 189 -15.89 21.71 -0.38
N SER A 190 -14.83 22.48 -0.56
CA SER A 190 -14.85 23.72 -1.36
C SER A 190 -14.57 23.51 -2.85
N ALA A 191 -13.65 22.61 -3.20
CA ALA A 191 -13.27 22.36 -4.59
C ALA A 191 -14.21 21.41 -5.33
N PHE A 192 -14.92 20.53 -4.60
CA PHE A 192 -15.78 19.51 -5.21
C PHE A 192 -17.12 19.33 -4.47
N PRO A 193 -17.97 20.37 -4.43
CA PRO A 193 -19.26 20.31 -3.73
C PRO A 193 -20.25 19.29 -4.33
N THR A 194 -20.00 18.82 -5.54
CA THR A 194 -20.83 17.85 -6.27
C THR A 194 -20.21 16.47 -6.39
N LEU A 195 -19.02 16.23 -5.83
CA LEU A 195 -18.52 14.86 -5.75
C LEU A 195 -19.41 14.12 -4.75
N PRO A 196 -20.00 12.97 -5.12
CA PRO A 196 -20.72 12.12 -4.19
C PRO A 196 -19.70 11.31 -3.35
N ILE A 197 -18.79 12.04 -2.68
CA ILE A 197 -17.94 11.48 -1.63
C ILE A 197 -18.79 11.37 -0.38
#